data_AF-A0A3N0Z7Q5-F1
#
_entry.id   AF-A0A3N0Z7Q5-F1
#
_cell.length_a   1.000
_cell.length_b   1.000
_cell.length_c   1.000
_cell.angle_alpha   90.00
_cell.angle_beta   90.00
_cell.angle_gamma   90.00
#
_symmetry.space_group_name_H-M   'P 1'
#
loop_
_entity.id
_entity.type
_entity.pdbx_description
1 polymer ?
#
loop_
_entity_poly.entity_id
_entity_poly.type
_entity_poly.pdbx_seq_one_letter_code
_entity_poly.pdbx_strand_id
1 'polypeptide(L)'
;MDPLLQLVSLLQLVSLQKASGCWELNASLAAVFGKTESEVANHRPAQVDGSVWATVLALIWLYACRSDDQVEWQFVAMKAASWIRSQKPEGLSQCVSDGNVLLGGQVTEGMLGI
;
A
#
# COMPACT_ATOMS: atom_id res chain seq x y z
N MET A 1 -0.93 12.61 14.05
CA MET A 1 -2.28 12.02 13.94
C MET A 1 -2.67 11.45 15.30
N ASP A 2 -3.97 11.33 15.55
CA ASP A 2 -4.50 10.64 16.73
C ASP A 2 -4.08 9.15 16.74
N PRO A 3 -3.52 8.61 17.85
CA PRO A 3 -3.08 7.22 17.94
C PRO A 3 -4.19 6.17 17.75
N LEU A 4 -5.43 6.48 18.14
CA LEU A 4 -6.57 5.59 17.96
C LEU A 4 -6.97 5.51 16.49
N LEU A 5 -6.99 6.65 15.80
CA LEU A 5 -7.27 6.69 14.36
C LEU A 5 -6.25 5.85 13.58
N GLN A 6 -4.98 5.93 13.98
CA GLN A 6 -3.92 5.10 13.41
C GLN A 6 -4.20 3.61 13.58
N LEU A 7 -4.49 3.14 14.80
CA LEU A 7 -4.78 1.71 15.04
C LEU A 7 -5.97 1.21 14.23
N VAL A 8 -7.04 2.00 14.12
CA VAL A 8 -8.22 1.68 13.30
C VAL A 8 -7.85 1.51 11.83
N SER A 9 -7.06 2.44 11.27
CA SER A 9 -6.60 2.35 9.88
C SER A 9 -5.74 1.12 9.62
N LEU A 10 -4.87 0.74 10.56
CA LEU A 10 -4.06 -0.48 10.43
C LEU A 10 -4.95 -1.73 10.42
N LEU A 11 -5.86 -1.87 11.38
CA LEU A 11 -6.75 -3.03 11.43
C LEU A 11 -7.62 -3.13 10.18
N GLN A 12 -8.11 -1.99 9.69
CA GLN A 12 -8.86 -1.93 8.43
C GLN A 12 -8.00 -2.37 7.25
N LEU A 13 -6.76 -1.88 7.12
CA LEU A 13 -5.84 -2.31 6.08
C LEU A 13 -5.61 -3.83 6.12
N VAL A 14 -5.32 -4.38 7.31
CA VAL A 14 -5.11 -5.82 7.49
C VAL A 14 -6.35 -6.63 7.10
N SER A 15 -7.54 -6.18 7.49
CA SER A 15 -8.81 -6.86 7.18
C SER A 15 -9.13 -6.91 5.67
N LEU A 16 -8.63 -5.92 4.92
CA LEU A 16 -8.85 -5.81 3.48
C LEU A 16 -7.85 -6.67 2.68
N GLN A 17 -6.79 -7.20 3.30
CA GLN A 17 -5.81 -8.01 2.57
C GLN A 17 -6.45 -9.34 2.15
N LYS A 18 -6.38 -9.64 0.85
CA LYS A 18 -6.80 -10.94 0.34
C LYS A 18 -5.88 -12.06 0.85
N ALA A 19 -6.37 -13.30 0.82
CA ALA A 19 -5.58 -14.47 1.18
C ALA A 19 -4.25 -14.56 0.40
N SER A 20 -4.26 -14.14 -0.87
CA SER A 20 -3.09 -14.03 -1.76
C SER A 20 -2.03 -13.02 -1.31
N GLY A 21 -2.37 -12.07 -0.44
CA GLY A 21 -1.47 -11.00 0.01
C GLY A 21 -1.69 -9.65 -0.68
N CYS A 22 -2.58 -9.56 -1.68
CA CYS A 22 -2.87 -8.30 -2.35
C CYS A 22 -4.06 -7.54 -1.75
N TRP A 23 -4.20 -6.30 -2.21
CA TRP A 23 -5.43 -5.51 -2.05
C TRP A 23 -6.03 -5.15 -3.39
N GLU A 24 -7.32 -4.86 -3.38
CA GLU A 24 -8.04 -4.26 -4.49
C GLU A 24 -8.44 -2.84 -4.11
N LEU A 25 -8.37 -1.93 -5.09
CA LEU A 25 -8.81 -0.57 -4.88
C LEU A 25 -10.33 -0.55 -4.65
N ASN A 26 -10.73 0.04 -3.52
CA ASN A 26 -12.10 0.37 -3.17
C ASN A 26 -12.10 1.54 -2.18
N ALA A 27 -13.29 2.10 -1.93
CA ALA A 27 -13.47 3.20 -0.99
C ALA A 27 -12.89 2.93 0.41
N SER A 28 -13.01 1.70 0.93
CA SER A 28 -12.49 1.34 2.25
C SER A 28 -10.96 1.37 2.28
N LEU A 29 -10.30 0.90 1.23
CA LEU A 29 -8.85 0.96 1.13
C LEU A 29 -8.37 2.41 0.96
N ALA A 30 -9.02 3.20 0.10
CA ALA A 30 -8.67 4.60 -0.10
C ALA A 30 -8.80 5.41 1.20
N ALA A 31 -9.81 5.12 2.01
CA ALA A 31 -10.00 5.75 3.32
C ALA A 31 -8.84 5.50 4.30
N VAL A 32 -8.19 4.32 4.25
CA VAL A 32 -6.97 4.06 5.06
C VAL A 32 -5.87 5.07 4.74
N PHE A 33 -5.75 5.45 3.46
CA PHE A 33 -4.78 6.41 2.98
C PHE A 33 -5.18 7.87 3.23
N GLY A 34 -6.37 8.11 3.80
CA GLY A 34 -6.94 9.45 3.91
C GLY A 34 -7.26 10.08 2.54
N LYS A 35 -7.59 9.25 1.55
CA LYS A 35 -7.90 9.66 0.16
C LYS A 35 -9.28 9.15 -0.27
N THR A 36 -9.79 9.68 -1.37
CA THR A 36 -10.91 9.11 -2.10
C THR A 36 -10.46 8.08 -3.12
N GLU A 37 -11.36 7.16 -3.50
CA GLU A 37 -11.07 6.15 -4.53
C GLU A 37 -10.68 6.79 -5.87
N SER A 38 -11.32 7.91 -6.23
CA SER A 38 -11.00 8.65 -7.46
C SER A 38 -9.61 9.27 -7.41
N GLU A 39 -9.21 9.88 -6.29
CA GLU A 39 -7.85 10.42 -6.15
C GLU A 39 -6.79 9.32 -6.32
N VAL A 40 -7.02 8.16 -5.69
CA VAL A 40 -6.12 7.00 -5.80
C VAL A 40 -6.09 6.47 -7.23
N ALA A 41 -7.24 6.35 -7.90
CA ALA A 41 -7.32 5.87 -9.27
C ALA A 41 -6.64 6.81 -10.27
N ASN A 42 -6.75 8.13 -10.07
CA ASN A 42 -6.19 9.16 -10.94
C ASN A 42 -4.65 9.24 -10.89
N HIS A 43 -4.03 8.78 -9.80
CA HIS A 43 -2.57 8.73 -9.65
C HIS A 43 -1.96 7.39 -10.09
N ARG A 44 -2.78 6.42 -10.48
CA ARG A 44 -2.29 5.11 -10.93
C ARG A 44 -1.56 5.27 -12.28
N PRO A 45 -0.34 4.75 -12.43
CA PRO A 45 0.31 4.68 -13.74
C PRO A 45 -0.53 3.86 -14.72
N ALA A 46 -0.72 4.35 -15.95
CA ALA A 46 -1.70 3.79 -16.90
C ALA A 46 -1.51 2.28 -17.16
N GLN A 47 -0.27 1.84 -17.26
CA GLN A 47 0.16 0.47 -17.56
C GLN A 47 0.12 -0.50 -16.37
N VAL A 48 -0.19 -0.02 -15.16
CA VAL A 48 -0.10 -0.81 -13.92
C VAL A 48 -1.47 -1.35 -13.55
N ASP A 49 -1.56 -2.65 -13.26
CA ASP A 49 -2.79 -3.28 -12.78
C ASP A 49 -3.31 -2.60 -11.48
N GLY A 50 -4.63 -2.49 -11.35
CA GLY A 50 -5.25 -1.84 -10.19
C GLY A 50 -4.90 -2.50 -8.85
N SER A 51 -4.75 -3.82 -8.82
CA SER A 51 -4.37 -4.57 -7.61
C SER A 51 -2.89 -4.39 -7.29
N VAL A 52 -2.02 -4.31 -8.31
CA VAL A 52 -0.60 -3.97 -8.11
C VAL A 52 -0.48 -2.57 -7.51
N TRP A 53 -1.19 -1.59 -8.07
CA TRP A 53 -1.22 -0.23 -7.54
C TRP A 53 -1.71 -0.16 -6.09
N ALA A 54 -2.87 -0.78 -5.81
CA ALA A 54 -3.42 -0.85 -4.46
C ALA A 54 -2.47 -1.50 -3.45
N THR A 55 -1.78 -2.57 -3.86
CA THR A 55 -0.84 -3.30 -2.99
C THR A 55 0.44 -2.50 -2.75
N VAL A 56 0.95 -1.77 -3.74
CA VAL A 56 2.10 -0.87 -3.56
C VAL A 56 1.74 0.26 -2.60
N LEU A 57 0.56 0.88 -2.74
CA LEU A 57 0.13 1.93 -1.82
C LEU A 57 -0.02 1.43 -0.37
N ALA A 58 -0.56 0.23 -0.18
CA ALA A 58 -0.64 -0.40 1.14
C ALA A 58 0.75 -0.58 1.77
N LEU A 59 1.73 -1.03 0.98
CA LEU A 59 3.12 -1.15 1.43
C LEU A 59 3.71 0.21 1.78
N ILE A 60 3.58 1.22 0.92
CA ILE A 60 4.06 2.59 1.20
C ILE A 60 3.45 3.11 2.49
N TRP A 61 2.15 2.96 2.68
CA TRP A 61 1.47 3.41 3.90
C TRP A 61 2.01 2.73 5.16
N LEU A 62 2.23 1.41 5.12
CA LEU A 62 2.81 0.67 6.25
C LEU A 62 4.21 1.19 6.62
N TYR A 63 5.10 1.35 5.63
CA TYR A 63 6.47 1.79 5.88
C TYR A 63 6.60 3.29 6.19
N ALA A 64 5.74 4.13 5.62
CA ALA A 64 5.78 5.59 5.82
C ALA A 64 5.03 6.06 7.07
N CYS A 65 3.96 5.35 7.49
CA CYS A 65 3.10 5.79 8.59
C CYS A 65 3.19 4.94 9.86
N ARG A 66 3.80 3.73 9.81
CA ARG A 66 3.81 2.77 10.93
C ARG A 66 5.19 2.20 11.28
N SER A 67 6.26 2.99 11.13
CA SER A 67 7.64 2.55 11.39
C SER A 67 7.87 1.96 12.79
N ASP A 68 7.10 2.39 13.79
CA ASP A 68 7.38 2.08 15.20
C ASP A 68 6.76 0.75 15.68
N ASP A 69 5.82 0.17 14.91
CA ASP A 69 5.06 -1.04 15.27
C ASP A 69 5.30 -2.21 14.28
N GLN A 70 6.51 -2.32 13.75
CA GLN A 70 6.83 -3.23 12.64
C GLN A 70 6.42 -4.70 12.90
N VAL A 71 6.47 -5.16 14.15
CA VAL A 71 6.07 -6.53 14.53
C VAL A 71 4.59 -6.81 14.20
N GLU A 72 3.71 -5.81 14.30
CA GLU A 72 2.26 -5.98 14.10
C GLU A 72 1.90 -6.21 12.63
N TRP A 73 2.65 -5.61 11.71
CA TRP A 73 2.29 -5.58 10.29
C TRP A 73 3.33 -6.20 9.34
N GLN A 74 4.50 -6.61 9.84
CA GLN A 74 5.57 -7.19 9.00
C GLN A 74 5.10 -8.39 8.17
N PHE A 75 4.26 -9.28 8.74
CA PHE A 75 3.78 -10.46 8.00
C PHE A 75 2.82 -10.07 6.88
N VAL A 76 2.00 -9.05 7.12
CA VAL A 76 1.08 -8.47 6.13
C VAL A 76 1.89 -7.88 4.97
N ALA A 77 2.94 -7.10 5.27
CA ALA A 77 3.85 -6.56 4.27
C ALA A 77 4.62 -7.65 3.50
N MET A 78 5.15 -8.66 4.19
CA MET A 78 5.89 -9.75 3.54
C MET A 78 5.04 -10.54 2.54
N LYS A 79 3.77 -10.83 2.89
CA LYS A 79 2.83 -11.48 1.96
C LYS A 79 2.58 -10.62 0.72
N ALA A 80 2.37 -9.33 0.93
CA ALA A 80 2.12 -8.37 -0.15
C ALA A 80 3.33 -8.24 -1.10
N ALA A 81 4.53 -8.10 -0.53
CA ALA A 81 5.77 -8.04 -1.31
C ALA A 81 5.99 -9.33 -2.11
N SER A 82 5.74 -10.50 -1.48
CA SER A 82 5.79 -11.79 -2.17
C SER A 82 4.81 -11.86 -3.34
N TRP A 83 3.58 -11.39 -3.13
CA TRP A 83 2.58 -11.34 -4.18
C TRP A 83 3.00 -10.42 -5.34
N ILE A 84 3.46 -9.19 -5.07
CA ILE A 84 3.94 -8.26 -6.12
C ILE A 84 5.04 -8.91 -6.96
N ARG A 85 6.06 -9.51 -6.34
CA ARG A 85 7.16 -10.17 -7.06
C ARG A 85 6.67 -11.30 -7.97
N SER A 86 5.59 -11.99 -7.59
CA SER A 86 4.98 -13.03 -8.44
C SER A 86 4.21 -12.49 -9.65
N GLN A 87 3.77 -11.22 -9.61
CA GLN A 87 3.07 -10.58 -10.73
C GLN A 87 4.02 -10.11 -11.85
N LYS A 88 5.32 -9.93 -11.54
CA LYS A 88 6.34 -9.36 -12.45
C LYS A 88 5.85 -8.07 -13.15
N PRO A 89 5.36 -7.08 -12.40
CA PRO A 89 4.74 -5.90 -13.01
C PRO A 89 5.80 -5.01 -13.69
N GLU A 90 5.46 -4.47 -14.85
CA GLU A 90 6.22 -3.40 -15.48
C GLU A 90 5.91 -2.05 -14.78
N GLY A 91 6.89 -1.17 -14.69
CA GLY A 91 6.69 0.18 -14.13
C GLY A 91 6.62 0.26 -12.60
N LEU A 92 7.14 -0.74 -11.88
CA LEU A 92 7.11 -0.76 -10.41
C LEU A 92 7.79 0.46 -9.77
N SER A 93 8.92 0.91 -10.32
CA SER A 93 9.60 2.13 -9.87
C SER A 93 8.72 3.37 -9.99
N GLN A 94 7.91 3.46 -11.06
CA GLN A 94 6.95 4.55 -11.23
C GLN A 94 5.82 4.44 -10.19
N CYS A 95 5.32 3.22 -9.91
CA CYS A 95 4.34 3.02 -8.83
C CYS A 95 4.86 3.51 -7.48
N VAL A 96 6.10 3.16 -7.13
CA VAL A 96 6.67 3.57 -5.85
C VAL A 96 6.85 5.08 -5.79
N SER A 97 7.33 5.68 -6.89
CA SER A 97 7.45 7.14 -7.01
C SER A 97 6.09 7.86 -6.86
N ASP A 98 5.09 7.49 -7.65
CA ASP A 98 3.78 8.15 -7.65
C ASP A 98 3.03 7.90 -6.35
N GLY A 99 3.17 6.70 -5.78
CA GLY A 99 2.59 6.37 -4.48
C GLY A 99 3.20 7.16 -3.33
N ASN A 100 4.51 7.38 -3.35
CA ASN A 100 5.18 8.26 -2.39
C ASN A 100 4.66 9.69 -2.49
N VAL A 101 4.52 10.23 -3.71
CA VAL A 101 3.94 11.56 -3.93
C VAL A 101 2.51 11.64 -3.39
N LEU A 102 1.68 10.64 -3.70
CA LEU A 102 0.27 10.61 -3.28
C LEU A 102 0.13 10.57 -1.75
N LEU A 103 0.96 9.78 -1.07
CA LEU A 103 0.88 9.53 0.37
C LEU A 103 1.81 10.44 1.20
N GLY A 104 2.65 11.25 0.56
CA GLY A 104 3.68 12.04 1.23
C GLY A 104 4.78 11.17 1.87
N GLY A 105 5.00 9.96 1.35
CA GLY A 105 6.03 9.02 1.78
C GLY A 105 7.37 9.23 1.07
N GLN A 106 8.42 8.57 1.56
CA GLN A 106 9.76 8.55 0.93
C GLN A 106 10.39 7.15 1.00
N VAL A 107 9.61 6.11 0.70
CA VAL A 107 10.09 4.73 0.76
C VAL A 107 10.73 4.30 -0.55
N THR A 108 11.62 3.32 -0.50
CA THR A 108 12.27 2.74 -1.69
C THR A 108 11.73 1.34 -1.98
N GLU A 109 11.89 0.84 -3.20
CA GLU A 109 11.55 -0.54 -3.57
C GLU A 109 12.20 -1.56 -2.62
N GLY A 110 13.47 -1.34 -2.25
CA GLY A 110 14.19 -2.17 -1.29
C GLY A 110 13.58 -2.16 0.12
N MET A 111 13.06 -1.03 0.60
CA MET A 111 12.34 -0.97 1.88
C MET A 111 11.03 -1.76 1.81
N LEU A 112 10.33 -1.68 0.69
CA LEU A 112 9.09 -2.44 0.47
C LEU A 112 9.36 -3.94 0.24
N GLY A 113 10.61 -4.31 -0.02
CA GLY A 113 11.02 -5.67 -0.33
C GLY A 113 10.54 -6.13 -1.69
N ILE A 114 10.31 -5.24 -2.66
CA ILE A 114 9.82 -5.57 -4.01
C ILE A 114 10.84 -5.25 -5.08
#